data_AF-A0A851DUA7-F1
#
_entry.id   AF-A0A851DUA7-F1
#
_cell.length_a   1.000
_cell.length_b   1.000
_cell.length_c   1.000
_cell.angle_alpha   90.00
_cell.angle_beta   90.00
_cell.angle_gamma   90.00
#
_symmetry.space_group_name_H-M   'P 1'
#
loop_
_entity.id
_entity.type
_entity.pdbx_description
1 polymer ?
#
loop_
_entity_poly.entity_id
_entity_poly.type
_entity_poly.pdbx_seq_one_letter_code
_entity_poly.pdbx_strand_id
1 'polypeptide(L)'
;MREIALVYLDRSGGLQKFVHDCKKYNDSKQSYAVYRFIISINPSDIAELDATLGNYILHKPIQAAQIFQSVCFIAVKTLSLIEQLQTEAQISILLKPTHLPPLPSYVLSISAFPFNYTSQRFYMSEGIVIAMGTVTKYTQGARFLCTEETCPFSEG
;
A
#
# COMPACT_ATOMS: atom_id res chain seq x y z
N MET A 1 -2.39 -0.80 17.09
CA MET A 1 -1.64 -0.90 15.81
C MET A 1 -1.71 0.37 14.95
N ARG A 2 -2.88 0.99 14.75
CA ARG A 2 -2.97 2.25 13.94
C ARG A 2 -2.10 3.39 14.49
N GLU A 3 -2.13 3.62 15.80
CA GLU A 3 -1.30 4.64 16.46
C GLU A 3 0.19 4.38 16.26
N ILE A 4 0.62 3.13 16.41
CA ILE A 4 2.02 2.71 16.20
C ILE A 4 2.44 2.94 14.74
N ALA A 5 1.57 2.58 13.79
CA ALA A 5 1.82 2.84 12.37
C ALA A 5 1.93 4.34 12.07
N LEU A 6 1.11 5.19 12.72
CA LEU A 6 1.22 6.64 12.63
C LEU A 6 2.55 7.15 13.21
N VAL A 7 2.93 6.69 14.41
CA VAL A 7 4.22 7.04 15.05
C VAL A 7 5.39 6.63 14.17
N TYR A 8 5.32 5.44 13.55
CA TYR A 8 6.33 5.00 12.60
C TYR A 8 6.41 5.93 11.38
N LEU A 9 5.28 6.28 10.77
CA LEU A 9 5.25 7.19 9.61
C LEU A 9 5.81 8.57 9.95
N ASP A 10 5.54 9.06 11.16
CA ASP A 10 6.06 10.34 11.63
C ASP A 10 7.59 10.29 11.82
N ARG A 11 8.08 9.29 12.57
CA ARG A 11 9.52 9.11 12.83
C ARG A 11 10.36 8.81 11.59
N SER A 12 9.81 8.05 10.64
CA SER A 12 10.50 7.67 9.39
C SER A 12 10.46 8.77 8.33
N GLY A 13 9.75 9.88 8.57
CA GLY A 13 9.47 10.89 7.54
C GLY A 13 8.48 10.42 6.46
N GLY A 14 7.92 9.21 6.60
CA GLY A 14 6.92 8.65 5.69
C GLY A 14 5.64 9.49 5.61
N LEU A 15 5.24 10.13 6.71
CA LEU A 15 4.07 11.02 6.75
C LEU A 15 4.31 12.29 5.91
N GLN A 16 5.49 12.90 6.00
CA GLN A 16 5.84 14.09 5.21
C GLN A 16 5.86 13.77 3.71
N LYS A 17 6.45 12.63 3.34
CA LYS A 17 6.42 12.13 1.97
C LYS A 17 4.99 11.88 1.49
N PHE A 18 4.15 11.26 2.33
CA PHE A 18 2.74 11.02 2.04
C PHE A 18 1.97 12.32 1.78
N VAL A 19 2.15 13.33 2.65
CA VAL A 19 1.55 14.67 2.47
C VAL A 19 2.01 15.31 1.15
N HIS A 20 3.30 15.17 0.82
CA HIS A 20 3.82 15.65 -0.47
C HIS A 20 3.20 14.89 -1.65
N ASP A 21 3.07 13.56 -1.57
CA ASP A 21 2.45 12.74 -2.61
C ASP A 21 0.96 13.06 -2.79
N CYS A 22 0.24 13.48 -1.74
CA CYS A 22 -1.16 13.91 -1.84
C CYS A 22 -1.32 15.14 -2.76
N LYS A 23 -0.34 16.05 -2.79
CA LYS A 23 -0.41 17.27 -3.62
C LYS A 23 -0.55 16.97 -5.11
N LYS A 24 0.06 15.88 -5.58
CA LYS A 24 -0.03 15.42 -6.98
C LYS A 24 -1.48 15.20 -7.44
N TYR A 25 -2.37 14.87 -6.51
CA TYR A 25 -3.78 14.61 -6.81
C TYR A 25 -4.65 15.86 -6.76
N ASN A 26 -4.21 16.93 -6.09
CA ASN A 26 -4.93 18.20 -6.05
C ASN A 26 -4.69 19.03 -7.32
N ASP A 27 -3.53 18.89 -7.95
CA ASP A 27 -3.19 19.65 -9.16
C ASP A 27 -4.04 19.23 -10.38
N SER A 28 -4.60 18.02 -10.35
CA SER A 28 -5.52 17.52 -11.35
C SER A 28 -6.97 17.80 -10.97
N LYS A 29 -7.71 18.51 -11.83
CA LYS A 29 -9.17 18.76 -11.66
C LYS A 29 -10.04 17.49 -11.73
N GLN A 30 -9.45 16.31 -11.90
CA GLN A 30 -10.17 15.05 -12.07
C GLN A 30 -10.20 14.26 -10.75
N SER A 31 -11.39 13.82 -10.35
CA SER A 31 -11.58 12.90 -9.24
C SER A 31 -11.13 11.50 -9.63
N TYR A 32 -10.16 10.95 -8.90
CA TYR A 32 -9.64 9.60 -9.15
C TYR A 32 -10.54 8.55 -8.52
N ALA A 33 -10.67 7.40 -9.20
CA ALA A 33 -11.32 6.22 -8.64
C ALA A 33 -10.53 5.66 -7.46
N VAL A 34 -9.20 5.65 -7.57
CA VAL A 34 -8.26 5.10 -6.57
C VAL A 34 -7.03 6.01 -6.47
N TYR A 35 -6.70 6.40 -5.25
CA TYR A 35 -5.51 7.16 -4.87
C TYR A 35 -4.44 6.19 -4.37
N ARG A 36 -3.35 6.06 -5.12
CA ARG A 36 -2.30 5.08 -4.82
C ARG A 36 -1.10 5.74 -4.13
N PHE A 37 -0.63 5.13 -3.05
CA PHE A 37 0.54 5.58 -2.30
C PHE A 37 1.51 4.42 -2.08
N ILE A 38 2.80 4.73 -2.14
CA ILE A 38 3.88 3.77 -1.88
C ILE A 38 4.57 4.16 -0.58
N ILE A 39 4.40 3.34 0.44
CA ILE A 39 5.02 3.55 1.74
C ILE A 39 6.26 2.66 1.82
N SER A 40 7.43 3.29 1.87
CA SER A 40 8.69 2.60 2.14
C SER A 40 8.74 2.23 3.62
N ILE A 41 9.01 0.97 3.93
CA ILE A 41 9.09 0.48 5.32
C ILE A 41 10.44 -0.16 5.53
N ASN A 42 11.11 0.20 6.61
CA ASN A 42 12.24 -0.55 7.14
C ASN A 42 11.72 -1.56 8.17
N PRO A 43 11.79 -2.89 7.89
CA PRO A 43 11.30 -3.89 8.82
C PRO A 43 11.99 -3.89 10.18
N SER A 44 13.27 -3.50 10.25
CA SER A 44 14.03 -3.43 11.50
C SER A 44 13.50 -2.31 12.39
N ASP A 45 13.40 -1.09 11.85
CA ASP A 45 12.91 0.08 12.59
C ASP A 45 11.49 -0.14 13.15
N ILE A 46 10.62 -0.78 12.36
CA ILE A 46 9.25 -1.03 12.80
C ILE A 46 9.17 -2.18 13.80
N ALA A 47 10.05 -3.19 13.71
CA ALA A 47 10.12 -4.27 14.70
C ALA A 47 10.70 -3.79 16.03
N GLU A 48 11.63 -2.82 16.01
CA GLU A 48 12.12 -2.14 17.21
C GLU A 48 11.05 -1.27 17.87
N LEU A 49 10.21 -0.60 17.07
CA LEU A 49 9.08 0.18 17.58
C LEU A 49 7.97 -0.72 18.15
N ASP A 50 7.59 -1.76 17.40
CA ASP A 50 6.61 -2.75 17.79
C ASP A 50 6.82 -4.06 17.02
N ALA A 51 7.30 -5.08 17.72
CA ALA A 51 7.56 -6.39 17.14
C ALA A 51 6.31 -7.03 16.50
N THR A 52 5.13 -6.74 17.05
CA THR A 52 3.86 -7.28 16.54
C THR A 52 3.56 -6.74 15.14
N LEU A 53 3.62 -5.42 14.96
CA LEU A 53 3.41 -4.75 13.68
C LEU A 53 4.50 -5.13 12.67
N GLY A 54 5.77 -5.21 13.09
CA GLY A 54 6.86 -5.67 12.22
C GLY A 54 6.63 -7.10 11.71
N ASN A 55 6.28 -8.02 12.60
CA ASN A 55 5.94 -9.39 12.23
C ASN A 55 4.73 -9.45 11.29
N TYR A 56 3.73 -8.61 11.54
CA TYR A 56 2.51 -8.52 10.75
C TYR A 56 2.79 -8.02 9.32
N ILE A 57 3.66 -7.03 9.16
CA ILE A 57 4.07 -6.51 7.83
C ILE A 57 4.78 -7.59 7.02
N LEU A 58 5.68 -8.35 7.64
CA LEU A 58 6.47 -9.36 6.95
C LEU A 58 5.64 -10.58 6.53
N HIS A 59 4.70 -11.02 7.38
CA HIS A 59 3.96 -12.27 7.17
C HIS A 59 2.54 -12.08 6.61
N LYS A 60 1.94 -10.90 6.81
CA LYS A 60 0.57 -10.59 6.38
C LYS A 60 0.50 -9.21 5.71
N PRO A 61 1.23 -9.00 4.61
CA PRO A 61 1.40 -7.69 3.97
C PRO A 61 0.08 -7.04 3.52
N ILE A 62 -0.89 -7.83 3.05
CA ILE A 62 -2.20 -7.31 2.63
C ILE A 62 -2.94 -6.71 3.83
N GLN A 63 -2.96 -7.42 4.95
CA GLN A 63 -3.63 -6.94 6.14
C GLN A 63 -2.87 -5.77 6.78
N ALA A 64 -1.53 -5.78 6.71
CA ALA A 64 -0.73 -4.65 7.14
C ALA A 64 -1.03 -3.41 6.29
N ALA A 65 -1.16 -3.55 4.97
CA ALA A 65 -1.51 -2.43 4.08
C ALA A 65 -2.86 -1.79 4.45
N GLN A 66 -3.84 -2.57 4.92
CA GLN A 66 -5.12 -2.04 5.41
C GLN A 66 -4.96 -1.18 6.68
N ILE A 67 -4.03 -1.52 7.57
CA ILE A 67 -3.73 -0.68 8.73
C ILE A 67 -3.21 0.69 8.28
N PHE A 68 -2.24 0.70 7.36
CA PHE A 68 -1.70 1.92 6.80
C PHE A 68 -2.73 2.69 5.96
N GLN A 69 -3.61 2.00 5.25
CA GLN A 69 -4.72 2.60 4.51
C GLN A 69 -5.62 3.41 5.43
N SER A 70 -6.00 2.83 6.58
CA SER A 70 -6.82 3.49 7.59
C SER A 70 -6.13 4.72 8.18
N VAL A 71 -4.83 4.60 8.49
CA VAL A 71 -4.02 5.72 9.00
C VAL A 71 -3.92 6.85 7.97
N CYS A 72 -3.65 6.52 6.70
CA CYS A 72 -3.60 7.49 5.62
C CYS A 72 -4.96 8.15 5.36
N PHE A 73 -6.07 7.40 5.44
CA PHE A 73 -7.41 7.95 5.30
C PHE A 73 -7.70 8.99 6.40
N ILE A 74 -7.42 8.64 7.65
CA ILE A 74 -7.56 9.55 8.79
C ILE A 74 -6.66 10.78 8.58
N ALA A 75 -5.39 10.60 8.19
CA ALA A 75 -4.48 11.71 7.95
C ALA A 75 -5.00 12.66 6.85
N VAL A 76 -5.53 12.12 5.74
CA VAL A 76 -6.11 12.94 4.66
C VAL A 76 -7.32 13.71 5.13
N LYS A 77 -8.22 13.09 5.89
CA LYS A 77 -9.42 13.74 6.41
C LYS A 77 -9.10 14.81 7.46
N THR A 78 -8.16 14.53 8.35
CA THR A 78 -7.76 15.46 9.42
C THR A 78 -7.00 16.67 8.88
N LEU A 79 -6.14 16.47 7.88
CA LEU A 79 -5.31 17.52 7.30
C LEU A 79 -5.91 18.14 6.01
N SER A 80 -7.13 17.71 5.63
CA SER A 80 -7.81 18.12 4.40
C SER A 80 -6.91 18.05 3.15
N LEU A 81 -6.15 16.95 3.00
CA LEU A 81 -5.13 16.86 1.96
C LEU A 81 -5.69 16.61 0.56
N ILE A 82 -6.85 15.95 0.46
CA ILE A 82 -7.51 15.59 -0.81
C ILE A 82 -9.02 15.79 -0.60
N GLU A 83 -9.58 16.83 -1.22
CA GLU A 83 -10.98 17.21 -1.03
C GLU A 83 -11.96 16.18 -1.62
N GLN A 84 -11.61 15.59 -2.76
CA GLN A 84 -12.49 14.66 -3.50
C GLN A 84 -12.50 13.24 -2.93
N LEU A 85 -11.64 12.93 -1.94
CA LEU A 85 -11.60 11.62 -1.32
C LEU A 85 -12.83 11.44 -0.41
N GLN A 86 -13.67 10.44 -0.68
CA GLN A 86 -14.88 10.18 0.10
C GLN A 86 -14.71 9.00 1.07
N THR A 87 -14.20 7.87 0.59
CA THR A 87 -14.15 6.61 1.34
C THR A 87 -12.73 6.07 1.49
N GLU A 88 -12.51 5.27 2.54
CA GLU A 88 -11.22 4.60 2.79
C GLU A 88 -10.83 3.65 1.65
N ALA A 89 -11.82 3.01 1.02
CA ALA A 89 -11.63 2.07 -0.09
C ALA A 89 -10.99 2.71 -1.33
N GLN A 90 -11.06 4.03 -1.48
CA GLN A 90 -10.40 4.75 -2.56
C GLN A 90 -8.89 4.88 -2.34
N ILE A 91 -8.35 4.61 -1.15
CA ILE A 91 -6.91 4.64 -0.89
C ILE A 91 -6.31 3.24 -1.13
N SER A 92 -5.36 3.13 -2.06
CA SER A 92 -4.54 1.94 -2.24
C SER A 92 -3.13 2.17 -1.69
N ILE A 93 -2.77 1.39 -0.66
CA ILE A 93 -1.41 1.41 -0.08
C ILE A 93 -0.61 0.24 -0.62
N LEU A 94 0.56 0.53 -1.18
CA LEU A 94 1.60 -0.46 -1.43
C LEU A 94 2.70 -0.31 -0.38
N LEU A 95 2.88 -1.35 0.44
CA LEU A 95 4.00 -1.45 1.37
C LEU A 95 5.24 -1.94 0.61
N LYS A 96 6.30 -1.14 0.60
CA LYS A 96 7.58 -1.47 -0.01
C LYS A 96 8.65 -1.63 1.09
N PRO A 97 8.91 -2.86 1.56
CA PRO A 97 10.01 -3.08 2.50
C PRO A 97 11.36 -2.69 1.85
N THR A 98 12.25 -2.06 2.61
CA THR A 98 13.59 -1.67 2.13
C THR A 98 14.50 -2.87 1.96
N HIS A 99 14.34 -3.88 2.81
CA HIS A 99 15.01 -5.17 2.76
C HIS A 99 14.09 -6.23 3.38
N LEU A 100 14.43 -7.51 3.18
CA LEU A 100 13.83 -8.61 3.94
C LEU A 100 14.88 -9.19 4.89
N PRO A 101 14.46 -9.80 6.01
CA PRO A 101 15.40 -10.50 6.88
C PRO A 101 16.18 -11.57 6.09
N PRO A 102 17.49 -11.72 6.31
CA PRO A 102 18.34 -12.68 5.60
C PRO A 102 18.13 -14.11 6.16
N LEU A 103 16.88 -14.57 6.16
CA LEU A 103 16.48 -15.89 6.60
C LEU A 103 16.07 -16.73 5.38
N PRO A 104 16.40 -18.03 5.34
CA PRO A 104 16.05 -18.90 4.21
C PRO A 104 14.55 -18.91 3.88
N SER A 105 13.70 -18.65 4.87
CA SER A 105 12.24 -18.57 4.70
C SER A 105 11.78 -17.43 3.78
N TYR A 106 12.57 -16.37 3.61
CA TYR A 106 12.26 -15.25 2.73
C TYR A 106 12.90 -15.38 1.34
N VAL A 107 13.76 -16.37 1.11
CA VAL A 107 14.37 -16.60 -0.20
C VAL A 107 13.47 -17.50 -1.03
N LEU A 108 13.06 -17.00 -2.20
CA LEU A 108 12.33 -17.76 -3.21
C LEU A 108 13.32 -18.59 -4.03
N SER A 109 13.28 -19.90 -3.84
CA SER A 109 13.99 -20.85 -4.69
C SER A 109 13.08 -21.26 -5.84
N ILE A 110 13.43 -20.82 -7.04
CA ILE A 110 12.68 -21.14 -8.27
C ILE A 110 12.68 -22.65 -8.54
N SER A 111 13.75 -23.37 -8.17
CA SER A 111 13.85 -24.82 -8.32
C SER A 111 12.95 -25.61 -7.36
N ALA A 112 12.59 -25.02 -6.21
CA ALA A 112 11.70 -25.64 -5.22
C ALA A 112 10.24 -25.16 -5.32
N PHE A 113 9.94 -24.23 -6.24
CA PHE A 113 8.59 -23.74 -6.48
C PHE A 113 7.75 -24.79 -7.23
N PRO A 114 6.46 -25.03 -6.87
CA PRO A 114 5.61 -24.29 -5.93
C PRO A 114 5.52 -24.88 -4.51
N PHE A 115 6.21 -25.98 -4.21
CA PHE A 115 5.84 -26.89 -3.12
C PHE A 115 5.94 -26.30 -1.69
N ASN A 116 6.72 -25.23 -1.48
CA ASN A 116 6.93 -24.62 -0.16
C ASN A 116 6.38 -23.18 -0.01
N TYR A 117 5.64 -22.65 -0.99
CA TYR A 117 5.31 -21.21 -1.06
C TYR A 117 3.81 -20.90 -1.03
N THR A 118 3.08 -21.45 -0.05
CA THR A 118 1.63 -21.21 0.11
C THR A 118 1.29 -19.90 0.85
N SER A 119 2.21 -19.34 1.63
CA SER A 119 1.96 -18.11 2.38
C SER A 119 2.06 -16.87 1.49
N GLN A 120 1.01 -16.02 1.53
CA GLN A 120 0.95 -14.72 0.86
C GLN A 120 1.79 -13.67 1.64
N ARG A 121 3.11 -13.78 1.55
CA ARG A 121 4.08 -12.90 2.21
C ARG A 121 5.12 -12.37 1.23
N PHE A 122 6.02 -11.52 1.71
CA PHE A 122 7.15 -11.06 0.91
C PHE A 122 8.19 -12.17 0.72
N TYR A 123 8.78 -12.23 -0.47
CA TYR A 123 9.92 -13.07 -0.79
C TYR A 123 10.94 -12.29 -1.61
N MET A 124 12.20 -12.69 -1.49
CA MET A 124 13.33 -12.20 -2.27
C MET A 124 13.75 -13.29 -3.26
N SER A 125 13.94 -12.92 -4.52
CA SER A 125 14.51 -13.81 -5.54
C SER A 125 15.67 -13.09 -6.20
N GLU A 126 16.77 -13.81 -6.39
CA GLU A 126 17.93 -13.33 -7.13
C GLU A 126 18.10 -14.17 -8.40
N GLY A 127 18.47 -13.53 -9.50
CA GLY A 127 18.59 -14.20 -10.79
C GLY A 127 18.85 -13.23 -11.94
N ILE A 128 19.02 -13.79 -13.14
CA ILE A 128 19.24 -13.02 -14.37
C ILE A 128 17.91 -12.85 -15.08
N VAL A 129 17.52 -11.61 -15.37
CA VAL A 129 16.36 -11.33 -16.22
C VAL A 129 16.76 -11.58 -17.68
N ILE A 130 16.30 -12.69 -18.24
CA ILE A 130 16.63 -13.11 -19.62
C ILE A 130 15.61 -12.66 -20.67
N ALA A 131 14.41 -12.27 -20.23
CA ALA A 131 13.33 -11.80 -21.09
C ALA A 131 12.41 -10.84 -20.32
N MET A 132 11.81 -9.88 -21.03
CA MET A 132 10.89 -8.89 -20.46
C MET A 132 9.64 -8.83 -21.33
N GLY A 133 8.47 -8.93 -20.68
CA GLY A 133 7.18 -8.80 -21.37
C GLY A 133 6.91 -7.37 -21.84
N THR A 134 5.91 -7.19 -22.70
CA THR A 134 5.45 -5.87 -23.13
C THR A 134 4.76 -5.12 -21.99
N VAL A 135 4.90 -3.80 -21.98
CA VAL A 135 4.22 -2.95 -20.99
C VAL A 135 2.72 -3.05 -21.18
N THR A 136 2.05 -3.65 -20.20
CA THR A 136 0.60 -3.85 -20.21
C THR A 136 -0.05 -2.97 -19.14
N LYS A 137 -1.15 -2.31 -19.48
CA LYS A 137 -1.93 -1.51 -18.53
C LYS A 137 -2.99 -2.39 -17.86
N TYR A 138 -3.06 -2.32 -16.53
CA TYR A 138 -4.06 -3.04 -15.73
C TYR A 138 -4.99 -2.04 -15.06
N THR A 139 -6.29 -2.31 -15.11
CA THR A 139 -7.31 -1.50 -14.42
C THR A 139 -7.14 -1.64 -12.90
N GLN A 140 -6.79 -0.54 -12.23
CA GLN A 140 -6.57 -0.51 -10.77
C GLN A 140 -7.84 -0.20 -9.98
N GLY A 141 -8.85 0.32 -10.66
CA GLY A 141 -10.16 0.66 -10.13
C GLY A 141 -11.04 1.18 -11.25
N ALA A 142 -12.34 0.98 -11.14
CA ALA A 142 -13.31 1.44 -12.11
C ALA A 142 -14.41 2.22 -11.38
N ARG A 143 -14.90 3.28 -12.00
CA ARG A 143 -16.14 3.94 -11.60
C ARG A 143 -17.21 3.49 -12.57
N PHE A 144 -18.31 3.01 -12.03
CA PHE A 144 -19.46 2.61 -12.83
C PHE A 144 -20.51 3.70 -12.69
N LEU A 145 -21.04 4.16 -13.81
CA LEU A 145 -22.16 5.09 -13.83
C LEU A 145 -23.44 4.28 -13.68
N CYS A 146 -24.22 4.56 -12.64
CA CYS A 146 -25.55 4.00 -12.49
C CYS A 146 -26.50 4.82 -13.38
N THR A 147 -27.17 4.17 -14.34
CA THR A 147 -28.07 4.85 -15.29
C THR A 147 -29.48 5.06 -14.74
N GLU A 148 -29.79 4.53 -13.56
CA GLU A 148 -31.09 4.72 -12.90
C GLU A 148 -31.15 6.06 -12.16
N GLU A 149 -32.22 6.82 -12.38
CA GLU A 149 -32.43 8.14 -11.76
C GLU A 149 -32.57 8.08 -10.23
N THR A 150 -33.03 6.94 -9.69
CA THR A 150 -33.21 6.71 -8.25
C THR A 150 -31.98 6.15 -7.55
N CYS A 151 -30.88 5.97 -8.27
CA CYS A 151 -29.69 5.34 -7.72
C CYS A 151 -29.01 6.28 -6.73
N PRO A 152 -28.86 5.90 -5.44
CA PRO A 152 -28.05 6.68 -4.53
C PRO A 152 -26.62 6.68 -5.09
N PHE A 153 -26.00 7.86 -5.22
CA PHE A 153 -24.67 8.08 -5.82
C PHE A 153 -24.60 8.10 -7.37
N SER A 154 -25.68 8.45 -8.07
CA SER A 154 -25.69 8.65 -9.54
C SER A 154 -24.94 9.92 -9.99
N GLU A 155 -24.81 10.92 -9.12
CA GLU A 155 -23.98 12.11 -9.36
C GLU A 155 -22.52 11.76 -9.03
N GLY A 156 -21.73 11.53 -10.09
CA GLY A 156 -20.33 11.12 -10.03
C GLY A 156 -19.40 12.09 -9.31
#